data_AF-A0AAD7WQY5-F1
#
_entry.id   AF-A0AAD7WQY5-F1
#
_cell.length_a   1.000
_cell.length_b   1.000
_cell.length_c   1.000
_cell.angle_alpha   90.00
_cell.angle_beta   90.00
_cell.angle_gamma   90.00
#
_symmetry.space_group_name_H-M   'P 1'
#
loop_
_entity.id
_entity.type
_entity.pdbx_description
1 polymer ?
#
loop_
_entity_poly.entity_id
_entity_poly.type
_entity_poly.pdbx_seq_one_letter_code
_entity_poly.pdbx_strand_id
1 'polypeptide(L)'
;MCRRCYKLKELSPNEIILWFRNVDRSLLIQGWQDQGFITPANLVFVYLLCREAVTDDIDSEYELQATFLTCLYLAYSYMGNEISYPLKPFLVETNKELFWERSLKVIDKMSAKMLQINSDPHFFTEVFQDLKNEGESKETNGKWTNNLDR
;
A
#
# COMPACT_ATOMS: atom_id res chain seq x y z
N MET A 1 4.89 4.73 -5.15
CA MET A 1 5.78 4.80 -3.97
C MET A 1 7.19 5.26 -4.33
N CYS A 2 8.05 4.48 -5.01
CA CYS A 2 9.41 4.93 -5.37
C CYS A 2 9.45 6.27 -6.14
N ARG A 3 8.50 6.51 -7.05
CA ARG A 3 8.38 7.80 -7.75
C ARG A 3 7.97 8.95 -6.83
N ARG A 4 7.05 8.69 -5.90
CA ARG A 4 6.52 9.68 -4.95
C ARG A 4 7.58 10.05 -3.92
N CYS A 5 8.26 9.06 -3.34
CA CYS A 5 9.28 9.23 -2.32
C CYS A 5 10.66 9.46 -2.97
N TYR A 6 10.78 10.51 -3.80
CA TYR A 6 11.96 10.76 -4.64
C TYR A 6 13.25 11.02 -3.84
N LYS A 7 13.14 11.31 -2.54
CA LYS A 7 14.26 11.47 -1.60
C LYS A 7 14.94 10.13 -1.26
N LEU A 8 14.20 9.02 -1.33
CA LEU A 8 14.68 7.66 -1.04
C LEU A 8 15.35 7.05 -2.28
N LYS A 9 16.63 7.37 -2.50
CA LYS A 9 17.36 6.96 -3.72
C LYS A 9 17.60 5.45 -3.82
N GLU A 10 17.67 4.75 -2.69
CA GLU A 10 17.96 3.32 -2.62
C GLU A 10 16.70 2.45 -2.54
N LEU A 11 15.52 3.07 -2.40
CA LEU A 11 14.26 2.34 -2.24
C LEU A 11 13.91 1.50 -3.47
N SER A 12 13.87 0.20 -3.26
CA SER A 12 13.46 -0.78 -4.26
C SER A 12 11.95 -1.06 -4.19
N PRO A 13 11.27 -1.19 -5.34
CA PRO A 13 9.88 -1.67 -5.36
C PRO A 13 9.72 -3.04 -4.68
N ASN A 14 10.76 -3.88 -4.69
CA ASN A 14 10.73 -5.20 -4.08
C ASN A 14 10.62 -5.14 -2.55
N GLU A 15 11.13 -4.08 -1.92
CA GLU A 15 11.05 -3.91 -0.46
C GLU A 15 9.61 -3.69 -0.01
N ILE A 16 8.86 -2.87 -0.76
CA ILE A 16 7.44 -2.61 -0.49
C ILE A 16 6.61 -3.89 -0.66
N ILE A 17 6.88 -4.65 -1.71
CA ILE A 17 6.24 -5.95 -1.95
C ILE A 17 6.56 -6.92 -0.81
N LEU A 18 7.81 -6.92 -0.34
CA LEU A 18 8.26 -7.77 0.76
C LEU A 18 7.55 -7.40 2.07
N TRP A 19 7.40 -6.12 2.40
CA TRP A 19 6.67 -5.70 3.61
C TRP A 19 5.23 -6.19 3.61
N PHE A 20 4.52 -6.02 2.49
CA PHE A 20 3.14 -6.51 2.35
C PHE A 20 3.09 -8.03 2.53
N ARG A 21 3.87 -8.77 1.75
CA ARG A 21 3.87 -10.24 1.79
C ARG A 21 4.26 -10.80 3.16
N ASN A 22 5.18 -10.12 3.87
CA ASN A 22 5.59 -10.54 5.21
C ASN A 22 4.44 -10.43 6.22
N VAL A 23 3.66 -9.34 6.17
CA VAL A 23 2.47 -9.19 7.02
C VAL A 23 1.46 -10.29 6.72
N ASP A 24 1.09 -10.46 5.46
CA ASP A 24 0.05 -11.41 5.04
C ASP A 24 0.44 -12.85 5.39
N ARG A 25 1.70 -13.23 5.12
CA ARG A 25 2.25 -14.53 5.48
C ARG A 25 2.30 -14.73 7.00
N SER A 26 2.65 -13.69 7.76
CA SER A 26 2.75 -13.77 9.22
C SER A 26 1.37 -14.01 9.86
N LEU A 27 0.33 -13.33 9.36
CA LEU A 27 -1.05 -13.53 9.81
C LEU A 27 -1.55 -14.95 9.51
N LEU A 28 -1.27 -15.48 8.31
CA LEU A 28 -1.62 -16.86 7.94
C LEU A 28 -0.95 -17.88 8.85
N ILE A 29 0.38 -17.79 9.03
CA ILE A 29 1.15 -18.79 9.80
C ILE A 29 0.78 -18.78 11.29
N GLN A 30 0.40 -17.62 11.82
CA GLN A 30 -0.02 -17.48 13.21
C GLN A 30 -1.52 -17.79 13.43
N GLY A 31 -2.26 -18.15 12.38
CA GLY A 31 -3.68 -18.50 12.48
C GLY A 31 -4.61 -17.31 12.73
N TRP A 32 -4.21 -16.11 12.34
CA TRP A 32 -5.06 -14.92 12.43
C TRP A 32 -6.02 -14.77 11.24
N GLN A 33 -5.81 -15.53 10.17
CA GLN A 33 -6.68 -15.56 8.99
C GLN A 33 -6.55 -16.92 8.29
N ASP A 34 -7.64 -17.36 7.65
CA ASP A 34 -7.67 -18.63 6.91
C ASP A 34 -7.21 -18.49 5.45
N GLN A 35 -7.39 -17.29 4.86
CA GLN A 35 -7.02 -16.97 3.48
C GLN A 35 -6.17 -15.69 3.43
N GLY A 36 -5.29 -15.60 2.44
CA GLY A 36 -4.47 -14.40 2.24
C GLY A 36 -5.32 -13.19 1.84
N PHE A 37 -4.99 -12.04 2.39
CA PHE A 37 -5.66 -10.77 2.07
C PHE A 37 -5.28 -10.23 0.70
N ILE A 38 -4.11 -10.62 0.18
CA ILE A 38 -3.59 -10.10 -1.09
C ILE A 38 -4.44 -10.61 -2.27
N THR A 39 -5.32 -9.73 -2.76
CA THR A 39 -6.13 -9.90 -3.96
C THR A 39 -6.05 -8.65 -4.83
N PRO A 40 -6.37 -8.70 -6.14
CA PRO A 40 -6.36 -7.51 -6.99
C PRO A 40 -7.20 -6.36 -6.42
N ALA A 41 -8.41 -6.63 -5.92
CA ALA A 41 -9.29 -5.60 -5.35
C ALA A 41 -8.67 -4.97 -4.08
N ASN A 42 -8.11 -5.79 -3.18
CA ASN A 42 -7.47 -5.28 -1.98
C ASN A 42 -6.19 -4.49 -2.27
N LEU A 43 -5.46 -4.84 -3.34
CA LEU A 43 -4.31 -4.04 -3.79
C LEU A 43 -4.74 -2.64 -4.27
N VAL A 44 -5.88 -2.54 -4.97
CA VAL A 44 -6.46 -1.23 -5.37
C VAL A 44 -6.84 -0.42 -4.13
N PHE A 45 -7.45 -1.06 -3.14
CA PHE A 45 -7.83 -0.39 -1.89
C PHE A 45 -6.61 0.11 -1.09
N VAL A 46 -5.55 -0.71 -0.97
CA VAL A 46 -4.30 -0.30 -0.33
C VAL A 46 -3.64 0.85 -1.11
N TYR A 47 -3.65 0.79 -2.45
CA TYR A 47 -3.16 1.89 -3.29
C TYR A 47 -3.94 3.19 -3.04
N LEU A 48 -5.27 3.12 -2.94
CA LEU A 48 -6.13 4.27 -2.62
C LEU A 48 -5.73 4.95 -1.31
N LEU A 49 -5.44 4.18 -0.26
CA LEU A 49 -4.97 4.74 1.01
C LEU A 49 -3.57 5.33 0.89
N CYS A 50 -2.65 4.59 0.29
CA CYS A 50 -1.26 5.01 0.16
C CYS A 50 -1.09 6.26 -0.72
N ARG A 51 -1.92 6.48 -1.76
CA ARG A 51 -1.80 7.67 -2.60
C ARG A 51 -2.09 8.98 -1.85
N GLU A 52 -2.91 8.91 -0.80
CA GLU A 52 -3.21 10.03 0.10
C GLU A 52 -2.21 10.11 1.26
N ALA A 53 -1.95 8.97 1.94
CA ALA A 53 -1.16 8.96 3.17
C ALA A 53 0.34 9.14 2.93
N VAL A 54 0.85 8.70 1.77
CA VAL A 54 2.27 8.80 1.41
C VAL A 54 2.52 10.09 0.64
N THR A 55 3.10 11.05 1.33
CA THR A 55 3.52 12.35 0.82
C THR A 55 4.90 12.27 0.16
N ASP A 56 5.27 13.31 -0.59
CA ASP A 56 6.56 13.40 -1.29
C ASP A 56 7.71 13.93 -0.42
N ASP A 57 7.39 14.42 0.78
CA ASP A 57 8.35 14.89 1.77
C ASP A 57 8.96 13.79 2.64
N ILE A 58 8.45 12.55 2.60
CA ILE A 58 9.04 11.40 3.29
C ILE A 58 10.51 11.21 2.86
N ASP A 59 11.41 11.24 3.84
CA ASP A 59 12.85 11.22 3.63
C ASP A 59 13.57 10.00 4.25
N SER A 60 12.83 9.12 4.94
CA SER A 60 13.37 7.85 5.44
C SER A 60 12.53 6.64 5.04
N GLU A 61 13.19 5.51 4.79
CA GLU A 61 12.53 4.23 4.50
C GLU A 61 11.69 3.76 5.69
N TYR A 62 12.15 4.04 6.91
CA TYR A 62 11.44 3.74 8.15
C TYR A 62 10.09 4.46 8.22
N GLU A 63 10.04 5.76 7.92
CA GLU A 63 8.79 6.52 7.88
C GLU A 63 7.85 6.03 6.77
N LEU A 64 8.41 5.71 5.58
CA LEU A 64 7.62 5.11 4.49
C LEU A 64 7.02 3.78 4.91
N GLN A 65 7.81 2.90 5.52
CA GLN A 65 7.37 1.58 5.98
C GLN A 65 6.27 1.73 7.05
N ALA A 66 6.46 2.61 8.04
CA ALA A 66 5.48 2.89 9.07
C ALA A 66 4.15 3.40 8.48
N THR A 67 4.22 4.34 7.53
CA THR A 67 3.05 4.89 6.84
C THR A 67 2.33 3.85 6.00
N PHE A 68 3.09 3.06 5.23
CA PHE A 68 2.56 1.96 4.43
C PHE A 68 1.87 0.90 5.29
N LEU A 69 2.50 0.48 6.39
CA LEU A 69 1.92 -0.52 7.30
C LEU A 69 0.69 0.02 8.05
N THR A 70 0.64 1.33 8.32
CA THR A 70 -0.58 1.97 8.84
C THR A 70 -1.73 1.87 7.83
N CYS A 71 -1.47 2.19 6.56
CA CYS A 71 -2.46 2.03 5.49
C CYS A 71 -2.89 0.57 5.34
N LEU A 72 -1.94 -0.35 5.42
CA LEU A 72 -2.21 -1.77 5.32
C LEU A 72 -3.09 -2.24 6.48
N TYR A 73 -2.79 -1.85 7.72
CA TYR A 73 -3.61 -2.17 8.89
C TYR A 73 -5.05 -1.70 8.75
N LEU A 74 -5.25 -0.47 8.25
CA LEU A 74 -6.58 0.06 7.97
C LEU A 74 -7.30 -0.73 6.86
N ALA A 75 -6.57 -1.15 5.83
CA ALA A 75 -7.12 -1.98 4.76
C ALA A 75 -7.55 -3.36 5.28
N TYR A 76 -6.74 -4.02 6.11
CA TYR A 76 -7.14 -5.27 6.78
C TYR A 76 -8.35 -5.06 7.69
N SER A 77 -8.37 -3.97 8.46
CA SER A 77 -9.47 -3.66 9.38
C SER A 77 -10.79 -3.36 8.65
N TYR A 78 -10.74 -2.86 7.41
CA TYR A 78 -11.92 -2.46 6.64
C TYR A 78 -12.38 -3.51 5.62
N MET A 79 -11.44 -4.10 4.87
CA MET A 79 -11.70 -5.04 3.77
C MET A 79 -11.42 -6.51 4.14
N GLY A 80 -10.83 -6.77 5.31
CA GLY A 80 -10.53 -8.11 5.77
C GLY A 80 -11.78 -8.88 6.18
N ASN A 81 -11.74 -10.20 6.02
CA ASN A 81 -12.87 -11.07 6.38
C ASN A 81 -12.94 -11.37 7.89
N GLU A 82 -11.82 -11.20 8.60
CA GLU A 82 -11.72 -11.49 10.02
C GLU A 82 -12.24 -10.32 10.84
N ILE A 83 -12.85 -10.61 12.00
CA ILE A 83 -13.42 -9.57 12.87
C ILE A 83 -12.37 -8.61 13.46
N SER A 84 -11.10 -9.02 13.50
CA SER A 84 -10.00 -8.23 14.04
C SER A 84 -8.65 -8.76 13.58
N TYR A 85 -7.65 -7.87 13.48
CA TYR A 85 -6.27 -8.22 13.19
C TYR A 85 -5.32 -7.67 14.30
N PRO A 86 -4.27 -8.42 14.68
CA PRO A 86 -3.34 -7.99 15.70
C PRO A 86 -2.48 -6.83 15.21
N LEU A 87 -2.12 -5.89 16.09
CA LEU A 87 -1.27 -4.75 15.73
C LEU A 87 0.19 -5.16 15.40
N LYS A 88 0.72 -6.20 16.05
CA LYS A 88 2.15 -6.54 16.04
C LYS A 88 2.77 -6.65 14.63
N PRO A 89 2.14 -7.28 13.63
CA PRO A 89 2.70 -7.36 12.27
C PRO A 89 2.81 -6.01 11.54
N PHE A 90 2.05 -5.00 11.95
CA PHE A 90 1.95 -3.69 11.29
C PHE A 90 2.78 -2.61 11.98
N LEU A 91 3.27 -2.88 13.18
CA LEU A 91 3.97 -1.90 13.99
C LEU A 91 5.49 -2.10 13.88
N VAL A 92 6.14 -1.16 13.17
CA VAL A 92 7.60 -1.02 13.15
C VAL A 92 8.09 0.09 14.10
N GLU A 93 7.17 0.95 14.52
CA GLU A 93 7.47 2.10 15.38
C GLU A 93 7.58 1.71 16.85
N THR A 94 8.58 2.29 17.53
CA THR A 94 8.72 2.14 18.99
C THR A 94 7.61 2.88 19.74
N ASN A 95 7.24 4.07 19.26
CA ASN A 95 6.12 4.84 19.79
C ASN A 95 4.80 4.45 19.10
N LYS A 96 3.94 3.73 19.83
CA LYS A 96 2.61 3.30 19.35
C LYS A 96 1.65 4.46 19.12
N GLU A 97 1.85 5.60 19.77
CA GLU A 97 0.95 6.76 19.62
C GLU A 97 1.03 7.31 18.19
N LEU A 98 2.22 7.34 17.59
CA LEU A 98 2.41 7.79 16.20
C LEU A 98 1.58 6.96 15.21
N PHE A 99 1.55 5.64 15.41
CA PHE A 99 0.73 4.74 14.60
C PHE A 99 -0.77 5.07 14.70
N TRP A 100 -1.27 5.29 15.92
CA TRP A 100 -2.67 5.60 16.15
C TRP A 100 -3.07 6.99 15.67
N GLU A 101 -2.23 8.00 15.89
CA GLU A 101 -2.44 9.34 15.34
C GLU A 101 -2.49 9.31 13.81
N ARG A 102 -1.56 8.59 13.17
CA ARG A 102 -1.55 8.40 11.71
C ARG A 102 -2.80 7.67 11.24
N SER A 103 -3.23 6.64 11.96
CA SER A 103 -4.47 5.91 11.66
C SER A 103 -5.69 6.82 11.67
N LEU A 104 -5.86 7.63 12.73
CA LEU A 104 -6.96 8.59 12.84
C LEU A 104 -6.93 9.65 11.73
N LYS A 105 -5.74 10.19 11.40
CA LYS A 105 -5.58 11.14 10.29
C LYS A 105 -5.97 10.54 8.93
N VAL A 106 -5.61 9.28 8.68
CA VAL A 106 -6.00 8.60 7.43
C VAL A 106 -7.51 8.34 7.41
N ILE A 107 -8.11 7.87 8.50
CA ILE A 107 -9.56 7.63 8.59
C ILE A 107 -10.34 8.93 8.36
N ASP A 108 -9.97 10.03 9.03
CA ASP A 108 -10.61 11.33 8.90
C ASP A 108 -10.64 11.80 7.44
N LYS A 109 -9.51 11.69 6.74
CA LYS A 109 -9.39 12.09 5.33
C LYS A 109 -10.02 11.13 4.33
N MET A 110 -9.98 9.82 4.60
CA MET A 110 -10.23 8.78 3.60
C MET A 110 -11.53 8.01 3.80
N SER A 111 -12.20 8.11 4.94
CA SER A 111 -13.42 7.35 5.25
C SER A 111 -14.49 7.42 4.15
N ALA A 112 -14.73 8.61 3.59
CA ALA A 112 -15.67 8.80 2.49
C ALA A 112 -15.24 8.04 1.21
N LYS A 113 -13.95 8.11 0.84
CA LYS A 113 -13.41 7.40 -0.34
C LYS A 113 -13.33 5.89 -0.12
N MET A 114 -13.08 5.45 1.11
CA MET A 114 -13.08 4.03 1.50
C MET A 114 -14.48 3.42 1.34
N LEU A 115 -15.53 4.17 1.67
CA LEU A 115 -16.90 3.77 1.37
C LEU A 115 -17.19 3.83 -0.13
N GLN A 116 -16.82 4.94 -0.77
CA GLN A 116 -17.09 5.19 -2.20
C GLN A 116 -16.54 4.09 -3.10
N ILE A 117 -15.31 3.61 -2.87
CA ILE A 117 -14.70 2.56 -3.69
C ILE A 117 -15.44 1.21 -3.61
N ASN A 118 -16.22 1.00 -2.55
CA ASN A 118 -17.05 -0.19 -2.41
C ASN A 118 -18.48 0.01 -2.97
N SER A 119 -18.99 1.24 -2.96
CA SER A 119 -20.35 1.54 -3.43
C SER A 119 -20.43 1.96 -4.90
N ASP A 120 -19.33 2.43 -5.49
CA ASP A 120 -19.28 2.94 -6.87
C ASP A 120 -18.28 2.14 -7.73
N PRO A 121 -18.77 1.25 -8.62
CA PRO A 121 -17.92 0.48 -9.53
C PRO A 121 -17.09 1.33 -10.51
N HIS A 122 -17.57 2.54 -10.87
CA HIS A 122 -16.81 3.43 -11.76
C HIS A 122 -15.60 3.98 -11.02
N PHE A 123 -15.78 4.42 -9.78
CA PHE A 123 -14.67 4.88 -8.95
C PHE A 123 -13.64 3.77 -8.69
N PHE A 124 -14.08 2.52 -8.43
CA PHE A 124 -13.15 1.39 -8.35
C PHE A 124 -12.35 1.21 -9.64
N THR A 125 -13.02 1.27 -10.79
CA THR A 125 -12.39 1.11 -12.11
C THR A 125 -11.38 2.22 -12.40
N GLU A 126 -11.69 3.46 -12.03
CA GLU A 126 -10.78 4.60 -12.13
C GLU A 126 -9.51 4.34 -11.31
N VAL A 127 -9.64 4.01 -10.03
CA VAL A 127 -8.51 3.77 -9.14
C VAL A 127 -7.70 2.54 -9.58
N PHE A 128 -8.35 1.50 -10.11
CA PHE A 128 -7.67 0.34 -10.68
C PHE A 128 -6.84 0.72 -11.92
N GLN A 129 -7.38 1.56 -12.80
CA GLN A 129 -6.65 2.01 -13.98
C GLN A 129 -5.48 2.93 -13.60
N ASP A 130 -5.65 3.81 -12.62
CA ASP A 130 -4.56 4.62 -12.05
C ASP A 130 -3.41 3.73 -11.56
N LEU A 131 -3.72 2.68 -10.80
CA LEU A 131 -2.71 1.74 -10.31
C LEU A 131 -1.98 1.02 -11.46
N LYS A 132 -2.68 0.64 -12.53
CA LYS A 132 -2.04 0.05 -13.71
C LYS A 132 -1.07 1.01 -14.39
N ASN A 133 -1.46 2.27 -14.53
CA ASN A 133 -0.64 3.30 -15.19
C ASN A 133 0.69 3.56 -14.43
N GLU A 134 0.73 3.32 -13.12
CA GLU A 134 1.96 3.37 -12.31
C GLU A 134 3.00 2.32 -12.74
N GLY A 135 2.55 1.18 -13.27
CA GLY A 135 3.41 0.12 -13.81
C GLY A 135 3.93 0.41 -15.22
N GLU A 136 3.05 0.88 -16.11
CA GLU A 136 3.37 1.12 -17.53
C GLU A 136 4.37 2.27 -17.75
N SER A 137 4.37 3.26 -16.85
CA SER A 137 5.33 4.37 -16.86
C SER A 137 6.82 3.92 -16.77
N LYS A 138 7.10 2.69 -16.34
CA LYS A 138 8.47 2.16 -16.32
C LYS A 138 8.94 1.62 -17.66
N GLU A 139 8.03 1.13 -18.50
CA GLU A 139 8.40 0.51 -19.78
C GLU A 139 8.75 1.54 -20.86
N THR A 140 8.18 2.74 -20.79
CA THR A 140 8.44 3.83 -21.75
C THR A 140 9.82 4.48 -21.61
N ASN A 141 10.46 4.39 -20.43
CA ASN A 141 11.85 4.83 -20.22
C ASN A 141 12.89 3.77 -20.58
N GLY A 142 12.47 2.57 -20.99
CA GLY A 142 13.31 1.46 -21.42
C GLY A 142 13.18 1.17 -22.91
N LYS A 143 13.22 2.19 -23.79
CA LYS A 143 13.40 1.96 -25.23
C LYS A 143 14.79 1.38 -25.47
N TRP A 144 14.89 0.06 -25.47
CA TRP A 144 15.96 -0.66 -26.14
C TRP A 144 15.94 -0.25 -27.62
N THR A 145 16.96 0.49 -28.04
CA THR A 145 17.32 0.58 -29.46
C THR A 145 17.75 -0.81 -29.89
N ASN A 146 16.79 -1.60 -30.39
CA ASN A 146 17.10 -2.78 -31.19
C ASN A 146 17.71 -2.28 -32.51
N ASN A 147 19.01 -2.01 -32.49
CA ASN A 147 19.83 -2.07 -33.69
C ASN A 147 19.99 -3.56 -34.03
N LEU A 148 19.10 -4.07 -34.87
CA LEU A 148 19.33 -5.26 -35.66
C LEU A 148 19.40 -4.84 -37.13
N ASP A 149 20.54 -4.26 -37.48
CA ASP A 149 21.07 -4.23 -38.84
C ASP A 149 22.55 -4.61 -38.75
N ARG A 150 22.84 -5.92 -38.86
CA ARG A 150 23.97 -6.52 -39.56
C ARG A 150 24.02 -8.04 -39.39
#